data_AF-A0A7C5SXD8-F1
#
_entry.id   AF-A0A7C5SXD8-F1
#
_cell.length_a   1.000
_cell.length_b   1.000
_cell.length_c   1.000
_cell.angle_alpha   90.00
_cell.angle_beta   90.00
_cell.angle_gamma   90.00
#
_symmetry.space_group_name_H-M   'P 1'
#
loop_
_entity.id
_entity.type
_entity.pdbx_description
1 polymer ?
#
loop_
_entity_poly.entity_id
_entity_poly.type
_entity_poly.pdbx_seq_one_letter_code
_entity_poly.pdbx_strand_id
1 'polypeptide(L)' 'MRKYVTISVLREVKELLEKEKGDRDWSMFLLELYREAKISRAKKAFEELRSLLDENDLKNIAGSSVEFRRRFKLK' A
#
# COMPACT_ATOMS: atom_id res chain seq x y z
N MET A 1 -3.51 26.13 -14.12
CA MET A 1 -3.16 26.53 -12.74
C MET A 1 -3.25 25.32 -11.82
N ARG A 2 -2.27 25.09 -10.96
CA ARG A 2 -2.39 24.12 -9.86
C ARG A 2 -3.36 24.69 -8.81
N LYS A 3 -4.28 23.86 -8.31
CA LYS A 3 -5.22 24.25 -7.26
C LYS A 3 -4.63 23.84 -5.91
N TYR A 4 -4.34 24.83 -5.07
CA TYR A 4 -3.83 24.60 -3.73
C TYR A 4 -4.97 24.68 -2.73
N VAL A 5 -4.91 23.84 -1.69
CA VAL A 5 -5.87 23.81 -0.59
C VAL A 5 -5.10 23.77 0.73
N THR A 6 -5.69 24.33 1.78
CA THR A 6 -5.12 24.31 3.12
C THR A 6 -5.68 23.14 3.90
N ILE A 7 -4.81 22.40 4.59
CA ILE A 7 -5.18 21.40 5.57
C ILE A 7 -4.81 21.91 6.97
N SER A 8 -5.72 21.82 7.91
CA SER A 8 -5.45 22.14 9.31
C SER A 8 -4.87 20.92 10.00
N VAL A 9 -3.73 21.10 10.66
CA VAL A 9 -3.05 20.07 11.45
C VAL A 9 -2.58 20.68 12.77
N LEU A 10 -2.33 19.85 13.78
CA LEU A 10 -1.74 20.31 15.03
C LEU A 10 -0.36 20.93 14.77
N ARG A 11 0.01 21.93 15.58
CA ARG A 11 1.30 22.62 15.48
C ARG A 11 2.47 21.64 15.54
N GLU A 12 2.46 20.75 16.54
CA GLU A 12 3.47 19.72 16.74
C GLU A 12 3.63 18.79 15.52
N VAL A 13 2.51 18.45 14.86
CA VAL A 13 2.51 17.62 13.65
C VAL A 13 3.15 18.37 12.50
N LYS A 14 2.81 19.64 12.31
CA LYS A 14 3.42 20.47 11.26
C LYS A 14 4.92 20.60 11.48
N GLU A 15 5.35 20.91 12.71
CA GLU A 15 6.76 21.08 13.07
C GLU A 15 7.57 19.80 12.84
N LEU A 16 7.01 18.63 13.18
CA LEU A 16 7.63 17.34 12.91
C LEU A 16 7.78 17.09 11.40
N LEU A 17 6.68 17.25 10.65
CA LEU A 17 6.69 17.03 9.21
C LEU A 17 7.61 18.01 8.47
N GLU A 18 7.73 19.25 8.95
CA GLU A 18 8.58 20.26 8.33
C GLU A 18 10.07 19.94 8.50
N LYS A 19 10.47 19.40 9.66
CA LYS A 19 11.82 18.88 9.89
C LYS A 19 12.16 17.72 8.94
N GLU A 20 11.25 16.76 8.80
CA GLU A 20 11.45 15.58 7.94
C GLU A 20 11.35 15.90 6.44
N LYS A 21 10.50 16.86 6.07
CA LYS A 21 10.36 17.29 4.69
C LYS A 21 11.68 17.85 4.16
N GLY A 22 12.40 18.62 4.99
CA GLY A 22 13.57 19.39 4.57
C GLY A 22 13.21 20.36 3.44
N ASP A 23 14.01 20.39 2.39
CA ASP A 23 13.83 21.32 1.25
C ASP A 23 12.77 20.88 0.22
N ARG A 24 12.10 19.74 0.44
CA ARG A 24 11.11 19.19 -0.50
C ARG A 24 9.82 20.02 -0.54
N ASP A 25 9.09 19.93 -1.65
CA ASP A 25 7.73 20.45 -1.77
C ASP A 25 6.74 19.66 -0.89
N TRP A 26 5.79 20.36 -0.27
CA TRP A 26 4.78 19.74 0.61
C TRP A 26 3.90 18.72 -0.11
N SER A 27 3.51 18.99 -1.36
CA SER A 27 2.61 18.08 -2.10
C SER A 27 3.34 16.78 -2.43
N MET A 28 4.60 16.87 -2.84
CA MET A 28 5.45 15.71 -3.11
C MET A 28 5.72 14.90 -1.85
N PHE A 29 6.11 15.58 -0.77
CA PHE A 29 6.44 14.93 0.49
C PHE A 29 5.25 14.18 1.11
N LEU A 30 4.07 14.82 1.18
CA LEU A 30 2.87 14.17 1.72
C LEU A 30 2.41 12.98 0.86
N LEU A 31 2.57 13.07 -0.47
CA LEU A 31 2.24 11.98 -1.37
C LEU A 31 3.21 10.80 -1.22
N GLU A 32 4.49 11.07 -1.04
CA GLU A 32 5.51 10.06 -0.75
C GLU A 32 5.22 9.35 0.57
N LEU A 33 4.95 10.13 1.63
CA LEU A 33 4.58 9.60 2.95
C LEU A 33 3.35 8.68 2.89
N TYR A 34 2.31 9.08 2.15
CA TYR A 34 1.12 8.26 1.94
C TYR A 34 1.44 6.95 1.20
N ARG A 35 2.27 7.02 0.15
CA ARG A 35 2.66 5.83 -0.63
C ARG A 35 3.46 4.85 0.21
N GLU A 36 4.41 5.33 1.00
CA GLU A 36 5.21 4.47 1.86
C GLU A 36 4.35 3.79 2.92
N ALA A 37 3.45 4.53 3.57
CA ALA A 37 2.49 3.96 4.52
C ALA A 37 1.59 2.89 3.86
N LYS A 38 1.15 3.11 2.62
CA LYS A 38 0.34 2.14 1.86
C LYS A 38 1.15 0.89 1.52
N ILE A 39 2.39 1.03 1.06
CA ILE A 39 3.27 -0.08 0.71
C ILE A 39 3.61 -0.90 1.96
N SER A 40 3.96 -0.24 3.07
CA SER A 40 4.26 -0.89 4.34
C SER A 40 3.08 -1.73 4.84
N ARG A 41 1.85 -1.18 4.79
CA ARG A 41 0.63 -1.93 5.14
C ARG A 41 0.42 -3.14 4.23
N ALA A 42 0.63 -2.99 2.91
CA ALA A 42 0.50 -4.09 1.97
C ALA A 42 1.54 -5.20 2.21
N LYS A 43 2.79 -4.83 2.48
CA LYS A 43 3.86 -5.78 2.82
C LYS A 43 3.53 -6.56 4.08
N LYS A 44 3.08 -5.89 5.14
CA LYS A 44 2.69 -6.55 6.39
C LYS A 44 1.56 -7.57 6.17
N ALA A 45 0.52 -7.18 5.44
CA ALA A 45 -0.58 -8.10 5.11
C ALA A 45 -0.10 -9.31 4.28
N PHE A 46 0.84 -9.09 3.35
CA PHE A 46 1.43 -10.18 2.58
C PHE A 46 2.29 -11.12 3.43
N GLU A 47 3.08 -10.58 4.36
CA GLU A 47 3.87 -11.38 5.30
C GLU A 47 3.00 -12.21 6.24
N GLU A 48 1.91 -11.63 6.75
CA GLU A 48 0.90 -12.36 7.54
C GLU A 48 0.30 -13.50 6.72
N LEU A 49 -0.11 -13.25 5.48
CA LEU A 49 -0.62 -14.27 4.57
C LEU A 49 0.42 -15.37 4.30
N ARG A 50 1.69 -15.00 4.09
CA ARG A 50 2.78 -15.95 3.91
C ARG A 50 3.02 -16.82 5.15
N SER A 51 2.82 -16.28 6.36
CA SER A 51 2.98 -17.04 7.60
C SER A 51 1.87 -18.07 7.83
N LEU A 52 0.71 -17.87 7.21
CA LEU A 52 -0.46 -18.74 7.34
C LEU A 52 -0.49 -19.87 6.31
N LEU A 53 0.13 -19.67 5.15
CA LEU A 53 0.10 -20.64 4.05
C LEU A 53 1.33 -21.54 4.10
N ASP A 54 1.11 -22.85 4.07
CA ASP A 54 2.17 -23.82 3.88
C ASP A 54 2.41 -24.14 2.38
N GLU A 55 3.41 -24.97 2.10
CA GLU A 55 3.77 -25.33 0.73
C GLU A 55 2.65 -26.12 0.00
N ASN A 56 1.81 -26.85 0.75
CA ASN A 56 0.66 -27.55 0.18
C ASN A 56 -0.47 -26.58 -0.15
N ASP A 57 -0.72 -25.58 0.69
CA ASP A 57 -1.71 -24.53 0.40
C ASP A 57 -1.38 -23.79 -0.90
N LEU A 58 -0.09 -23.46 -1.10
CA LEU A 58 0.37 -22.82 -2.34
C LEU A 58 0.17 -23.72 -3.58
N LYS A 59 0.45 -25.02 -3.46
CA LYS A 59 0.20 -25.99 -4.54
C LYS A 59 -1.29 -26.11 -4.86
N ASN A 60 -2.14 -26.13 -3.83
CA ASN A 60 -3.59 -26.21 -3.98
C ASN A 60 -4.17 -24.95 -4.64
N ILE A 61 -3.69 -23.77 -4.26
CA ILE A 61 -4.08 -22.49 -4.90
C ILE A 61 -3.69 -22.49 -6.38
N ALA A 62 -2.47 -22.90 -6.72
CA ALA A 62 -2.00 -22.98 -8.09
C ALA A 62 -2.83 -23.96 -8.93
N GLY A 63 -3.10 -25.16 -8.39
CA GLY A 63 -3.94 -26.18 -9.03
C GLY A 63 -5.37 -25.68 -9.29
N SER A 64 -5.98 -25.07 -8.27
CA SER A 64 -7.36 -24.52 -8.35
C SER A 64 -7.48 -23.41 -9.38
N SER A 65 -6.45 -22.56 -9.51
CA SER A 65 -6.41 -21.48 -10.52
C SER A 65 -6.32 -22.02 -11.96
N VAL A 66 -5.63 -23.14 -12.17
CA VAL A 66 -5.57 -23.82 -13.49
C VAL A 66 -6.89 -24.50 -13.80
N GLU A 67 -7.48 -25.21 -12.85
CA GLU A 67 -8.81 -25.82 -13.00
C GLU A 67 -9.88 -24.77 -13.32
N PHE A 68 -9.90 -23.66 -12.58
CA PHE A 68 -10.83 -22.57 -12.80
C PHE A 68 -10.73 -22.05 -14.23
N ARG A 69 -9.52 -21.69 -14.71
CA ARG A 69 -9.33 -21.19 -16.08
C ARG A 69 -9.76 -22.18 -17.15
N ARG A 70 -9.53 -23.48 -16.95
CA ARG A 70 -9.98 -24.53 -17.88
C ARG A 70 -11.49 -24.66 -17.94
N ARG A 71 -12.17 -24.50 -16.80
CA ARG A 71 -13.63 -24.66 -16.67
C ARG A 71 -14.41 -23.35 -16.85
N PHE A 72 -13.73 -22.20 -16.85
CA PHE A 72 -14.36 -20.89 -16.95
C PHE A 72 -14.94 -20.67 -18.35
N LYS A 73 -16.28 -20.68 -18.44
CA LYS A 73 -17.03 -20.28 -19.64
C LYS A 73 -17.64 -18.91 -19.38
N LEU A 74 -17.27 -17.93 -20.20
CA LEU A 74 -17.97 -16.65 -20.27
C LEU A 74 -19.29 -16.88 -21.03
N LYS A 75 -20.40 -16.43 -20.44
CA LYS A 75 -21.73 -16.42 -21.06
C LYS A 75 -21.94 -15.12 -21.82
#